data_AF-A2EGL6-F1
#
_entry.id   AF-A2EGL6-F1
#
_cell.length_a   1.000
_cell.length_b   1.000
_cell.length_c   1.000
_cell.angle_alpha   90.00
_cell.angle_beta   90.00
_cell.angle_gamma   90.00
#
_symmetry.space_group_name_H-M   'P 1'
#
loop_
_entity.id
_entity.type
_entity.pdbx_description
1 polymer ?
#
loop_
_entity_poly.entity_id
_entity_poly.type
_entity_poly.pdbx_seq_one_letter_code
_entity_poly.pdbx_strand_id
1 'polypeptide(L)'
;MSRPNFSEMIASINAEEKRLTDENTQLKKILQIQDTLIEKQRKLLQEVSQTSNELLEVENKRKEIKEKLSSQKTELLVTSSSAQQVSTIIQNTLASGQGSPEISETQSGKFALKLIEAISRSIYQITEDCIKSETLSVSADRIHAAINDADTVIQKIIDAGLATESQEDTIRRNSYTIYSLVQPQE
;
A
#
# COMPACT_ATOMS: atom_id res chain seq x y z
N MET A 1 58.92 -42.64 -86.30
CA MET A 1 57.89 -42.25 -85.31
C MET A 1 57.64 -43.45 -84.41
N SER A 2 58.19 -43.45 -83.19
CA SER A 2 57.93 -44.53 -82.23
C SER A 2 56.48 -44.43 -81.75
N ARG A 3 55.75 -45.55 -81.81
CA ARG A 3 54.41 -45.64 -81.22
C ARG A 3 54.51 -45.35 -79.72
N PRO A 4 53.56 -44.60 -79.12
CA PRO A 4 53.53 -44.44 -77.68
C PRO A 4 53.46 -45.83 -77.02
N ASN A 5 54.35 -46.05 -76.05
CA ASN A 5 54.49 -47.30 -75.35
C ASN A 5 53.21 -47.49 -74.49
N PHE A 6 52.33 -48.40 -74.85
CA PHE A 6 51.00 -48.57 -74.22
C PHE A 6 51.08 -48.68 -72.68
N SER A 7 52.17 -49.24 -72.16
CA SER A 7 52.43 -49.32 -70.72
C SER A 7 52.58 -47.94 -70.04
N GLU A 8 53.23 -46.98 -70.70
CA GLU A 8 53.41 -45.61 -70.16
C GLU A 8 52.08 -44.84 -70.16
N MET A 9 51.25 -45.07 -71.19
CA MET A 9 49.92 -44.47 -71.27
C MET A 9 48.99 -44.99 -70.17
N ILE A 10 49.01 -46.31 -69.90
CA ILE A 10 48.25 -46.91 -68.79
C ILE A 10 48.74 -46.41 -67.43
N ALA A 11 50.06 -46.29 -67.23
CA ALA A 11 50.61 -45.76 -65.99
C ALA A 11 50.18 -44.29 -65.74
N SER A 12 50.14 -43.46 -66.79
CA SER A 12 49.67 -42.07 -66.72
C SER A 12 48.18 -41.98 -66.37
N ILE A 13 47.34 -42.83 -66.98
CA ILE A 13 45.90 -42.89 -66.68
C ILE A 13 45.66 -43.27 -65.20
N ASN A 14 46.37 -44.29 -64.71
CA ASN A 14 46.24 -44.73 -63.31
C ASN A 14 46.71 -43.65 -62.32
N ALA A 15 47.76 -42.89 -62.66
CA ALA A 15 48.23 -41.78 -61.83
C ALA A 15 47.21 -40.63 -61.77
N GLU A 16 46.58 -40.32 -62.91
CA GLU A 16 45.53 -39.30 -62.98
C GLU A 16 44.25 -39.74 -62.26
N GLU A 17 43.84 -40.99 -62.38
CA GLU A 17 42.70 -41.55 -61.64
C GLU A 17 42.92 -41.46 -60.13
N LYS A 18 44.13 -41.77 -59.67
CA LYS A 18 44.50 -41.61 -58.25
C LYS A 18 44.44 -40.15 -57.81
N ARG A 19 44.99 -39.22 -58.61
CA ARG A 19 44.93 -37.77 -58.34
C ARG A 19 43.49 -37.28 -58.20
N LEU A 20 42.63 -37.67 -59.15
CA LEU A 20 41.20 -37.31 -59.15
C LEU A 20 40.46 -37.91 -57.94
N THR A 21 40.82 -39.14 -57.53
CA THR A 21 40.24 -39.79 -56.35
C THR A 21 40.64 -39.09 -55.05
N ASP A 22 41.90 -38.68 -54.93
CA ASP A 22 42.41 -37.92 -53.78
C ASP A 22 41.76 -36.53 -53.71
N GLU A 23 41.62 -35.83 -54.86
CA GLU A 23 40.91 -34.55 -54.96
C GLU A 23 39.43 -34.68 -54.58
N ASN A 24 38.73 -35.72 -55.06
CA ASN A 24 37.34 -35.97 -54.69
C ASN A 24 37.19 -36.21 -53.18
N THR A 25 38.14 -36.92 -52.59
CA THR A 25 38.16 -37.17 -51.14
C THR A 25 38.38 -35.88 -50.35
N GLN A 26 39.27 -34.99 -50.82
CA GLN A 26 39.45 -33.67 -50.21
C GLN A 26 38.20 -32.79 -50.35
N LEU A 27 37.58 -32.77 -51.53
CA LEU A 27 36.34 -32.03 -51.77
C LEU A 27 35.20 -32.50 -50.85
N LYS A 28 35.05 -33.82 -50.64
CA LYS A 28 34.09 -34.39 -49.69
C LYS A 28 34.34 -33.93 -48.25
N LYS A 29 35.60 -33.88 -47.81
CA LYS A 29 35.96 -33.35 -46.48
C LYS A 29 35.62 -31.86 -46.35
N ILE A 30 35.90 -31.06 -47.38
CA ILE A 30 35.58 -29.64 -47.38
C ILE A 30 34.06 -29.43 -47.31
N LEU A 31 33.27 -30.20 -48.07
CA LEU A 31 31.80 -30.16 -48.01
C LEU A 31 31.29 -30.47 -46.60
N GLN A 32 31.79 -31.52 -45.96
CA GLN A 32 31.42 -31.85 -44.58
C GLN A 32 31.74 -30.73 -43.58
N ILE A 33 32.89 -30.07 -43.74
CA ILE A 33 33.27 -28.93 -42.91
C ILE A 33 32.32 -27.75 -43.16
N GLN A 34 31.97 -27.48 -44.42
CA GLN A 34 31.03 -26.41 -44.78
C GLN A 34 29.64 -26.67 -44.21
N ASP A 35 29.13 -27.89 -44.31
CA ASP A 35 27.82 -28.27 -43.74
C ASP A 35 27.81 -28.05 -42.22
N THR A 36 28.88 -28.48 -41.53
CA THR A 36 29.02 -28.27 -40.08
C THR A 36 29.07 -26.78 -39.72
N LEU A 37 29.76 -25.96 -40.51
CA LEU A 37 29.82 -24.50 -40.31
C LEU A 37 28.45 -23.85 -40.53
N ILE A 38 27.71 -24.27 -41.56
CA ILE A 38 26.36 -23.77 -41.84
C ILE A 38 25.41 -24.11 -40.69
N GLU A 39 25.46 -25.34 -40.16
CA GLU A 39 24.66 -25.71 -38.98
C GLU A 39 25.01 -24.86 -37.76
N LYS A 40 26.30 -24.63 -37.51
CA LYS A 40 26.75 -23.77 -36.41
C LYS A 40 26.27 -22.33 -36.57
N GLN A 41 26.32 -21.78 -37.79
CA GLN A 41 25.80 -20.44 -38.09
C GLN A 41 24.29 -20.34 -37.90
N ARG A 42 23.54 -21.36 -38.33
CA ARG A 42 22.08 -21.42 -38.12
C ARG A 42 21.74 -21.44 -36.63
N LYS A 43 22.46 -22.23 -35.83
CA LYS A 43 22.27 -22.27 -34.38
C LYS A 43 22.54 -20.90 -33.73
N LEU A 44 23.64 -20.24 -34.10
CA LEU A 44 23.95 -18.90 -33.60
C LEU A 44 22.88 -17.87 -33.98
N LEU A 45 22.37 -17.91 -35.21
CA LEU A 45 21.27 -17.03 -35.63
C LEU A 45 20.00 -17.25 -34.80
N GLN A 46 19.71 -18.50 -34.44
CA GLN A 46 18.59 -18.83 -33.57
C GLN A 46 18.80 -18.28 -32.15
N GLU A 47 20.01 -18.42 -31.58
CA GLU A 47 20.37 -17.86 -30.27
C GLU A 47 20.28 -16.32 -30.27
N VAL A 48 20.75 -15.67 -31.35
CA VAL A 48 20.64 -14.21 -31.52
C VAL A 48 19.17 -13.77 -31.60
N SER A 49 18.34 -14.50 -32.34
CA SER A 49 16.90 -14.22 -32.43
C SER A 49 16.22 -14.36 -31.07
N GLN A 50 16.57 -15.40 -30.30
CA GLN A 50 16.04 -15.59 -28.96
C GLN A 50 16.45 -14.47 -28.02
N THR A 51 17.75 -14.12 -28.00
CA THR A 51 18.28 -13.03 -27.17
C THR A 51 17.63 -11.69 -27.53
N SER A 52 17.35 -11.46 -28.81
CA SER A 52 16.68 -10.24 -29.28
C SER A 52 15.22 -10.17 -28.80
N ASN A 53 14.52 -11.30 -28.76
CA ASN A 53 13.16 -11.37 -28.20
C ASN A 53 13.18 -11.12 -26.68
N GLU A 54 14.12 -11.72 -25.96
CA GLU A 54 14.30 -11.48 -24.52
C GLU A 54 14.61 -10.01 -24.24
N LEU A 55 15.45 -9.37 -25.07
CA LEU A 55 15.74 -7.94 -24.96
C LEU A 55 14.47 -7.09 -25.18
N LEU A 56 13.66 -7.42 -26.18
CA LEU A 56 12.40 -6.72 -26.46
C LEU A 56 11.42 -6.82 -25.26
N GLU A 57 11.32 -7.99 -24.63
CA GLU A 57 10.51 -8.17 -23.42
C GLU A 57 11.02 -7.30 -22.26
N VAL A 58 12.35 -7.23 -22.07
CA VAL A 58 12.96 -6.37 -21.05
C VAL A 58 12.69 -4.90 -21.32
N GLU A 59 12.77 -4.45 -22.58
CA GLU A 59 12.44 -3.07 -22.96
C GLU A 59 10.96 -2.73 -22.70
N ASN A 60 10.05 -3.66 -23.00
CA ASN A 60 8.63 -3.49 -22.70
C ASN A 60 8.38 -3.39 -21.19
N LYS A 61 8.99 -4.27 -20.38
CA LYS A 61 8.91 -4.20 -18.91
C LYS A 61 9.49 -2.88 -18.38
N ARG A 62 10.61 -2.43 -18.92
CA ARG A 62 11.22 -1.14 -18.55
C ARG A 62 10.29 0.02 -18.84
N LYS A 63 9.59 0.01 -19.99
CA LYS A 63 8.61 1.04 -20.35
C LYS A 63 7.44 1.06 -19.36
N GLU A 64 6.88 -0.10 -19.04
CA GLU A 64 5.78 -0.22 -18.07
C GLU A 64 6.19 0.29 -16.68
N ILE A 65 7.38 -0.08 -16.19
CA ILE A 65 7.92 0.41 -14.92
C ILE A 65 8.08 1.94 -14.94
N LYS A 66 8.56 2.51 -16.05
CA LYS A 66 8.73 3.96 -16.20
C LYS A 66 7.39 4.70 -16.13
N GLU A 67 6.36 4.16 -16.77
CA GLU A 67 4.99 4.71 -16.73
C GLU A 67 4.41 4.65 -15.30
N LYS A 68 4.53 3.49 -14.63
CA LYS A 68 4.13 3.32 -13.22
C LYS A 68 4.84 4.30 -12.29
N LEU A 69 6.15 4.45 -12.44
CA LEU A 69 6.94 5.38 -11.64
C LEU A 69 6.51 6.84 -11.85
N SER A 70 6.22 7.23 -13.09
CA SER A 70 5.73 8.58 -13.39
C SER A 70 4.35 8.86 -12.78
N SER A 71 3.47 7.85 -12.79
CA SER A 71 2.15 7.93 -12.15
C SER A 71 2.31 8.09 -10.63
N GLN A 72 3.11 7.24 -9.98
CA GLN A 72 3.37 7.32 -8.54
C GLN A 72 4.02 8.65 -8.15
N LYS A 73 4.96 9.17 -8.95
CA LYS A 73 5.55 10.50 -8.72
C LYS A 73 4.48 11.60 -8.71
N THR A 74 3.53 11.55 -9.64
CA THR A 74 2.44 12.53 -9.72
C THR A 74 1.55 12.44 -8.49
N GLU A 75 1.17 11.23 -8.09
CA GLU A 75 0.37 10.99 -6.88
C GLU A 75 1.07 11.52 -5.63
N LEU A 76 2.36 11.22 -5.45
CA LEU A 76 3.17 11.72 -4.34
C LEU A 76 3.23 13.25 -4.28
N LEU A 77 3.37 13.92 -5.42
CA LEU A 77 3.35 15.38 -5.49
C LEU A 77 2.00 15.97 -5.09
N VAL A 78 0.90 15.34 -5.53
CA VAL A 78 -0.45 15.74 -5.12
C VAL A 78 -0.63 15.56 -3.61
N THR A 79 -0.28 14.39 -3.06
CA THR A 79 -0.35 14.13 -1.62
C THR A 79 0.53 15.07 -0.82
N SER A 80 1.75 15.38 -1.28
CA SER A 80 2.65 16.34 -0.65
C SER A 80 2.05 17.75 -0.61
N SER A 81 1.38 18.16 -1.69
CA SER A 81 0.67 19.45 -1.75
C SER A 81 -0.50 19.48 -0.76
N SER A 82 -1.31 18.43 -0.72
CA SER A 82 -2.40 18.30 0.25
C SER A 82 -1.89 18.31 1.70
N ALA A 83 -0.78 17.64 1.99
CA ALA A 83 -0.17 17.64 3.32
C ALA A 83 0.32 19.05 3.74
N GLN A 84 0.89 19.82 2.81
CA GLN A 84 1.28 21.21 3.08
C GLN A 84 0.06 22.10 3.37
N GLN A 85 -1.04 21.93 2.62
CA GLN A 85 -2.28 22.64 2.88
C GLN A 85 -2.84 22.30 4.27
N VAL A 86 -2.91 21.01 4.62
CA VAL A 86 -3.35 20.57 5.96
C VAL A 86 -2.43 21.14 7.05
N SER A 87 -1.11 21.09 6.86
CA SER A 87 -0.17 21.69 7.81
C SER A 87 -0.39 23.19 8.00
N THR A 88 -0.73 23.90 6.92
CA THR A 88 -1.02 25.34 6.95
C THR A 88 -2.32 25.60 7.72
N ILE A 89 -3.36 24.79 7.50
CA ILE A 89 -4.61 24.86 8.26
C ILE A 89 -4.34 24.64 9.75
N ILE A 90 -3.58 23.61 10.11
CA ILE A 90 -3.22 23.32 11.51
C ILE A 90 -2.47 24.51 12.13
N GLN A 91 -1.47 25.06 11.44
CA GLN A 91 -0.75 26.24 11.93
C GLN A 91 -1.66 27.44 12.12
N ASN A 92 -2.57 27.70 11.18
CA ASN A 92 -3.53 28.79 11.29
C ASN A 92 -4.51 28.58 12.44
N THR A 93 -5.00 27.36 12.66
CA THR A 93 -5.88 27.02 13.79
C THR A 93 -5.18 27.19 15.14
N LEU A 94 -3.92 26.72 15.25
CA LEU A 94 -3.10 26.88 16.45
C LEU A 94 -2.76 28.35 16.72
N ALA A 95 -2.39 29.11 15.68
CA ALA A 95 -2.09 30.54 15.80
C ALA A 95 -3.34 31.36 16.17
N SER A 96 -4.52 30.98 15.67
CA SER A 96 -5.80 31.62 16.03
C SER A 96 -6.23 31.35 17.49
N GLY A 97 -5.60 30.39 18.16
CA GLY A 97 -5.81 30.08 19.59
C GLY A 97 -5.07 31.01 20.56
N GLN A 98 -4.16 31.88 20.10
CA GLN A 98 -3.31 32.69 20.97
C GLN A 98 -3.98 33.93 21.61
N GLY A 99 -5.29 34.15 21.39
CA GLY A 99 -6.02 35.33 21.90
C GLY A 99 -7.07 35.03 22.98
N SER A 100 -7.34 33.77 23.26
CA SER A 100 -8.32 33.34 24.27
C SER A 100 -7.59 32.44 25.26
N PRO A 101 -7.72 32.62 26.59
CA PRO A 101 -7.12 31.68 27.53
C PRO A 101 -7.65 30.29 27.17
N GLU A 102 -6.74 29.31 27.01
CA GLU A 102 -7.17 27.94 26.77
C GLU A 102 -8.19 27.56 27.85
N ILE A 103 -9.23 26.81 27.49
CA ILE A 103 -10.20 26.27 28.45
C ILE A 103 -9.45 25.53 29.59
N SER A 104 -8.31 24.92 29.28
CA SER A 104 -7.35 24.31 30.21
C SER A 104 -6.79 25.24 31.29
N GLU A 105 -6.73 26.56 31.06
CA GLU A 105 -6.08 27.53 31.95
C GLU A 105 -7.07 28.24 32.88
N THR A 106 -8.33 28.39 32.45
CA THR A 106 -9.39 28.93 33.31
C THR A 106 -9.86 27.88 34.32
N GLN A 107 -10.17 28.28 35.56
CA GLN A 107 -10.73 27.33 36.53
C GLN A 107 -12.00 26.66 35.99
N SER A 108 -12.92 27.46 35.45
CA SER A 108 -14.16 26.98 34.83
C SER A 108 -13.90 25.93 33.74
N GLY A 109 -12.92 26.14 32.86
CA GLY A 109 -12.61 25.19 31.81
C GLY A 109 -11.86 23.93 32.29
N LYS A 110 -11.02 24.00 33.34
CA LYS A 110 -10.50 22.80 34.02
C LYS A 110 -11.61 21.93 34.60
N PHE A 111 -12.67 22.56 35.13
CA PHE A 111 -13.84 21.82 35.62
C PHE A 111 -14.70 21.26 34.49
N ALA A 112 -14.88 22.02 33.40
CA ALA A 112 -15.56 21.51 32.21
C ALA A 112 -14.85 20.28 31.63
N LEU A 113 -13.51 20.29 31.55
CA LEU A 113 -12.73 19.15 31.10
C LEU A 113 -12.84 17.94 32.04
N LYS A 114 -12.83 18.16 33.36
CA LYS A 114 -13.08 17.08 34.34
C LYS A 114 -14.49 16.48 34.23
N LEU A 115 -15.49 17.32 33.95
CA LEU A 115 -16.86 16.88 33.74
C LEU A 115 -16.98 16.05 32.45
N ILE A 116 -16.37 16.51 31.36
CA ILE A 116 -16.28 15.75 30.10
C ILE A 116 -15.56 14.42 30.31
N GLU A 117 -14.47 14.40 31.08
CA GLU A 117 -13.73 13.18 31.41
C GLU A 117 -14.59 12.20 32.22
N ALA A 118 -15.31 12.67 33.23
CA ALA A 118 -16.21 11.84 34.04
C ALA A 118 -17.34 11.23 33.20
N ILE A 119 -18.00 12.04 32.38
CA ILE A 119 -19.07 11.57 31.48
C ILE A 119 -18.52 10.55 30.47
N SER A 120 -17.35 10.83 29.88
CA SER A 120 -16.73 9.93 28.91
C SER A 120 -16.40 8.57 29.54
N ARG A 121 -15.84 8.56 30.76
CA ARG A 121 -15.56 7.32 31.50
C ARG A 121 -16.83 6.51 31.76
N SER A 122 -17.92 7.15 32.18
CA SER A 122 -19.20 6.46 32.41
C SER A 122 -19.80 5.91 31.12
N ILE A 123 -19.73 6.64 30.00
CA ILE A 123 -20.16 6.15 28.68
C ILE A 123 -19.32 4.95 28.23
N TYR A 124 -18.00 5.00 28.40
CA TYR A 124 -17.14 3.87 28.05
C TYR A 124 -17.45 2.62 28.89
N GLN A 125 -17.69 2.77 30.18
CA GLN A 125 -18.10 1.65 31.05
C GLN A 125 -19.43 1.04 30.60
N ILE A 126 -20.43 1.88 30.30
CA ILE A 126 -21.72 1.43 29.75
C ILE A 126 -21.52 0.69 28.41
N THR A 127 -20.67 1.23 27.54
CA THR A 127 -20.39 0.64 26.23
C THR A 127 -19.66 -0.69 26.35
N GLU A 128 -18.69 -0.78 27.26
CA GLU A 128 -17.96 -2.01 27.55
C GLU A 128 -18.89 -3.08 28.15
N ASP A 129 -19.77 -2.71 29.08
CA ASP A 129 -20.77 -3.61 29.66
C ASP A 129 -21.79 -4.07 28.61
N CYS A 130 -22.18 -3.19 27.69
CA CYS A 130 -23.04 -3.54 26.54
C CYS A 130 -22.36 -4.56 25.62
N ILE A 131 -21.10 -4.33 25.26
CA ILE A 131 -20.32 -5.24 24.40
C ILE A 131 -20.07 -6.59 25.08
N LYS A 132 -19.87 -6.60 26.41
CA LYS A 132 -19.72 -7.84 27.18
C LYS A 132 -21.04 -8.59 27.36
N SER A 133 -22.18 -7.91 27.29
CA SER A 133 -23.49 -8.57 27.32
C SER A 133 -23.75 -9.27 25.98
N GLU A 134 -24.08 -10.56 26.01
CA GLU A 134 -24.40 -11.34 24.78
C GLU A 134 -25.63 -10.78 24.05
N THR A 135 -26.47 -9.99 24.74
CA THR A 135 -27.73 -9.42 24.26
C THR A 135 -27.62 -7.95 23.82
N LEU A 136 -26.44 -7.34 23.87
CA LEU A 136 -26.23 -5.89 23.61
C LEU A 136 -27.18 -5.01 24.43
N SER A 137 -27.42 -5.38 25.69
CA SER A 137 -28.36 -4.72 26.59
C SER A 137 -27.64 -4.22 27.84
N VAL A 138 -27.94 -3.00 28.26
CA VAL A 138 -27.39 -2.40 29.49
C VAL A 138 -28.48 -2.38 30.55
N SER A 139 -28.15 -2.77 31.78
CA SER A 139 -29.07 -2.67 32.92
C SER A 139 -29.41 -1.20 33.22
N ALA A 140 -30.69 -0.91 33.47
CA ALA A 140 -31.16 0.42 33.84
C ALA A 140 -30.37 1.02 35.02
N ASP A 141 -30.00 0.21 36.01
CA ASP A 141 -29.19 0.61 37.17
C ASP A 141 -27.84 1.24 36.81
N ARG A 142 -27.20 0.79 35.72
CA ARG A 142 -25.91 1.35 35.23
C ARG A 142 -26.10 2.70 34.57
N ILE A 143 -27.21 2.88 33.85
CA ILE A 143 -27.59 4.16 33.27
C ILE A 143 -27.95 5.15 34.39
N HIS A 144 -28.65 4.69 35.44
CA HIS A 144 -28.96 5.50 36.62
C HIS A 144 -27.69 5.92 37.37
N ALA A 145 -26.74 5.02 37.56
CA ALA A 145 -25.45 5.36 38.17
C ALA A 145 -24.72 6.45 37.38
N ALA A 146 -24.68 6.35 36.04
CA ALA A 146 -24.04 7.36 35.20
C ALA A 146 -24.75 8.72 35.24
N ILE A 147 -26.09 8.75 35.27
CA ILE A 147 -26.88 9.99 35.41
C ILE A 147 -26.59 10.63 36.78
N ASN A 148 -26.59 9.86 37.86
CA ASN A 148 -26.29 10.35 39.21
C ASN A 148 -24.85 10.85 39.36
N ASP A 149 -23.89 10.19 38.72
CA ASP A 149 -22.50 10.63 38.72
C ASP A 149 -22.34 11.97 37.99
N ALA A 150 -22.99 12.12 36.83
CA ALA A 150 -23.01 13.39 36.10
C ALA A 150 -23.69 14.51 36.91
N ASP A 151 -24.84 14.22 37.51
CA ASP A 151 -25.61 15.15 38.36
C ASP A 151 -24.80 15.61 39.58
N THR A 152 -24.11 14.68 40.24
CA THR A 152 -23.23 14.98 41.39
C THR A 152 -22.07 15.89 41.00
N VAL A 153 -21.48 15.70 39.82
CA VAL A 153 -20.39 16.56 39.34
C VAL A 153 -20.92 17.95 38.97
N ILE A 154 -22.07 18.04 38.30
CA ILE A 154 -22.72 19.32 37.99
C ILE A 154 -23.05 20.07 39.27
N GLN A 155 -23.66 19.41 40.26
CA GLN A 155 -24.02 20.04 41.54
C GLN A 155 -22.79 20.56 42.29
N LYS A 156 -21.68 19.79 42.33
CA LYS A 156 -20.41 20.25 42.93
C LYS A 156 -19.85 21.51 42.26
N ILE A 157 -20.06 21.69 40.95
CA ILE A 157 -19.60 22.86 40.20
C ILE A 157 -20.47 24.08 40.51
N ILE A 158 -21.79 23.88 40.64
CA ILE A 158 -22.74 24.93 41.04
C ILE A 158 -22.48 25.36 42.49
N ASP A 159 -22.31 24.42 43.42
CA ASP A 159 -22.03 24.68 44.83
C ASP A 159 -20.70 25.43 45.02
N ALA A 160 -19.72 25.18 44.15
CA ALA A 160 -18.45 25.89 44.12
C ALA A 160 -18.56 27.34 43.57
N GLY A 161 -19.73 27.75 43.08
CA GLY A 161 -19.97 29.09 42.51
C GLY A 161 -19.27 29.33 41.17
N LEU A 162 -18.86 28.26 40.48
CA LEU A 162 -18.05 28.32 39.26
C LEU A 162 -18.88 28.27 37.98
N ALA A 163 -20.16 27.91 38.09
CA ALA A 163 -21.15 27.97 37.03
C ALA A 163 -22.50 28.37 37.62
N THR A 164 -23.24 29.20 36.88
CA THR A 164 -24.64 29.53 37.17
C THR A 164 -25.52 28.73 36.24
N GLU A 165 -26.35 27.85 36.80
CA GLU A 165 -27.34 27.09 36.05
C GLU A 165 -28.63 27.92 35.93
N SER A 166 -29.26 27.91 34.75
CA SER A 166 -30.59 28.48 34.56
C SER A 166 -31.64 27.66 35.32
N GLN A 167 -32.72 28.28 35.79
CA GLN A 167 -33.85 27.55 36.39
C GLN A 167 -34.39 26.46 35.46
N GLU A 168 -34.39 26.69 34.14
CA GLU A 168 -34.85 25.69 33.17
C GLU A 168 -33.91 24.48 33.10
N ASP A 169 -32.60 24.70 33.19
CA ASP A 169 -31.59 23.62 33.15
C ASP A 169 -31.62 22.80 34.44
N THR A 170 -31.81 23.44 35.60
CA THR A 170 -32.03 22.74 36.87
C THR A 170 -33.29 21.86 36.81
N ILE A 171 -34.39 22.36 36.22
CA ILE A 171 -35.62 21.59 36.04
C ILE A 171 -35.39 20.39 35.11
N ARG A 172 -34.66 20.58 34.00
CA ARG A 172 -34.32 19.49 33.06
C ARG A 172 -33.41 18.45 33.71
N ARG A 173 -32.41 18.86 34.48
CA ARG A 173 -31.52 17.93 35.17
C ARG A 173 -32.29 17.09 36.19
N ASN A 174 -33.12 17.74 37.00
CA ASN A 174 -33.99 17.05 37.95
C ASN A 174 -35.00 16.14 37.26
N SER A 175 -35.50 16.51 36.07
CA SER A 175 -36.41 15.63 35.32
C SER A 175 -35.69 14.39 34.80
N TYR A 176 -34.44 14.48 34.33
CA TYR A 176 -33.65 13.30 33.97
C TYR A 176 -33.38 12.38 35.16
N THR A 177 -33.08 12.94 36.34
CA THR A 177 -32.94 12.15 37.57
C THR A 177 -34.27 11.47 37.94
N ILE A 178 -35.41 12.15 37.80
CA ILE A 178 -36.75 11.56 38.03
C ILE A 178 -37.09 10.48 37.01
N TYR A 179 -36.88 10.72 35.71
CA TYR A 179 -37.07 9.71 34.66
C TYR A 179 -36.16 8.49 34.85
N SER A 180 -34.99 8.70 35.44
CA SER A 180 -34.12 7.60 35.83
C SER A 180 -34.72 6.80 37.00
N LEU A 181 -35.40 7.42 37.95
CA LEU A 181 -36.01 6.70 39.09
C LEU A 181 -37.36 6.06 38.75
N VAL A 182 -38.07 6.60 37.76
CA VAL A 182 -39.34 6.08 37.26
C VAL A 182 -39.04 5.17 36.09
N GLN A 183 -38.84 3.88 36.35
CA GLN A 183 -38.81 2.88 35.28
C GLN A 183 -40.13 2.99 34.48
N PRO A 184 -40.11 3.03 33.15
CA PRO A 184 -41.31 2.78 32.39
C PRO A 184 -41.80 1.37 32.78
N GLN A 185 -43.00 1.29 33.34
CA GLN A 185 -43.74 0.04 33.35
C GLN A 185 -44.18 -0.19 31.91
N GLU A 186 -43.34 -0.88 31.14
CA GLU A 186 -43.59 -1.69 29.92
C GLU A 186 -42.36 -1.75 29.01
#